data_AF-A0A3C1JB55-F1
#
_entry.id   AF-A0A3C1JB55-F1
#
_cell.length_a   1.000
_cell.length_b   1.000
_cell.length_c   1.000
_cell.angle_alpha   90.00
_cell.angle_beta   90.00
_cell.angle_gamma   90.00
#
_symmetry.space_group_name_H-M   'P 1'
#
loop_
_entity.id
_entity.type
_entity.pdbx_description
1 polymer ?
#
loop_
_entity_poly.entity_id
_entity_poly.type
_entity_poly.pdbx_seq_one_letter_code
_entity_poly.pdbx_strand_id
1 'polypeptide(L)'
;MSLIFKLLAVALLHAAFYVSYPGTGPYGDYYLAASLLVWAVFILFINTSTKIVRLISGLAGIAVNLAAFALIALALAATMPQYDKTSVLEKLQKGKYPDRATISSGLLRFGIHLDRDVGGAVRNVVDREAGKALKKLKED
;
A
#
# COMPACT_ATOMS: atom_id res chain seq x y z
N MET A 1 -15.42 -9.23 8.33
CA MET A 1 -14.15 -8.53 8.57
C MET A 1 -14.37 -7.52 9.69
N SER A 2 -13.53 -7.54 10.73
CA SER A 2 -13.64 -6.58 11.83
C SER A 2 -13.36 -5.16 11.32
N LEU A 3 -13.85 -4.15 12.04
CA LEU A 3 -13.61 -2.75 11.70
C LEU A 3 -12.10 -2.42 11.68
N ILE A 4 -11.34 -2.96 12.64
CA ILE A 4 -9.90 -2.75 12.74
C ILE A 4 -9.20 -3.20 11.44
N PHE A 5 -9.55 -4.39 10.92
CA PHE A 5 -8.97 -4.85 9.65
C PHE A 5 -9.33 -3.94 8.47
N LYS A 6 -10.53 -3.36 8.44
CA LYS A 6 -10.91 -2.41 7.38
C LYS A 6 -10.12 -1.12 7.47
N LEU A 7 -9.91 -0.59 8.68
CA LEU A 7 -9.10 0.61 8.90
C LEU A 7 -7.63 0.37 8.51
N LEU A 8 -7.08 -0.79 8.88
CA LEU A 8 -5.74 -1.19 8.43
C LEU A 8 -5.67 -1.32 6.91
N ALA A 9 -6.70 -1.88 6.27
CA ALA A 9 -6.75 -1.96 4.81
C ALA A 9 -6.80 -0.57 4.14
N VAL A 10 -7.51 0.40 4.72
CA VAL A 10 -7.47 1.81 4.26
C VAL A 10 -6.06 2.37 4.38
N ALA A 11 -5.42 2.20 5.53
CA ALA A 11 -4.06 2.69 5.76
C ALA A 11 -3.05 2.06 4.78
N LEU A 12 -3.12 0.75 4.59
CA LEU A 12 -2.27 0.02 3.64
C LEU A 12 -2.52 0.47 2.20
N LEU A 13 -3.77 0.71 1.81
CA LEU A 13 -4.09 1.22 0.48
C LEU A 13 -3.47 2.60 0.24
N HIS A 14 -3.58 3.52 1.20
CA HIS A 14 -2.95 4.84 1.09
C HIS A 14 -1.42 4.73 1.02
N ALA A 15 -0.82 3.90 1.88
CA ALA A 15 0.61 3.64 1.85
C ALA A 15 1.06 3.06 0.51
N ALA A 16 0.30 2.13 -0.07
CA ALA A 16 0.60 1.54 -1.37
C ALA A 16 0.63 2.62 -2.48
N PHE A 17 -0.34 3.54 -2.50
CA PHE A 17 -0.33 4.67 -3.42
C PHE A 17 0.87 5.60 -3.18
N TYR A 18 1.18 5.91 -1.92
CA TYR A 18 2.31 6.78 -1.54
C TYR A 18 3.68 6.23 -1.91
N VAL A 19 3.85 4.92 -1.74
CA VAL A 19 5.08 4.23 -2.13
C VAL A 19 5.17 4.09 -3.64
N SER A 20 4.07 3.78 -4.31
CA SER A 20 4.03 3.57 -5.76
C SER A 20 4.15 4.87 -6.56
N TYR A 21 3.64 5.99 -6.04
CA TYR A 21 3.63 7.28 -6.73
C TYR A 21 4.20 8.39 -5.84
N PRO A 22 5.51 8.33 -5.52
CA PRO A 22 6.13 9.15 -4.48
C PRO A 22 6.24 10.64 -4.85
N GLY A 23 6.07 11.00 -6.11
CA GLY A 23 6.19 12.38 -6.61
C GLY A 23 5.01 13.27 -6.22
N THR A 24 4.64 13.35 -4.94
CA THR A 24 3.44 14.06 -4.47
C THR A 24 3.57 15.57 -4.36
N GLY A 25 4.79 16.10 -4.42
CA GLY A 25 5.06 17.50 -4.13
C GLY A 25 4.88 17.85 -2.63
N PRO A 26 4.92 19.16 -2.28
CA PRO A 26 4.97 19.63 -0.89
C PRO A 26 3.68 19.36 -0.10
N TYR A 27 2.54 19.24 -0.78
CA TYR A 27 1.25 18.98 -0.14
C TYR A 27 0.94 17.50 0.07
N GLY A 28 1.87 16.62 -0.31
CA GLY A 28 1.70 15.18 -0.16
C GLY A 28 1.35 14.81 1.27
N ASP A 29 2.23 15.04 2.23
CA ASP A 29 2.04 14.45 3.56
C ASP A 29 0.76 14.97 4.26
N TYR A 30 0.38 16.23 4.00
CA TYR A 30 -0.91 16.79 4.44
C TYR A 30 -2.11 16.10 3.80
N TYR A 31 -2.06 15.86 2.48
CA TYR A 31 -3.09 15.10 1.78
C TYR A 31 -3.21 13.68 2.36
N LEU A 32 -2.10 13.00 2.64
CA LEU A 32 -2.12 11.65 3.20
C LEU A 32 -2.87 11.62 4.53
N ALA A 33 -2.53 12.52 5.45
CA ALA A 33 -3.15 12.59 6.77
C ALA A 33 -4.66 12.92 6.67
N ALA A 34 -5.01 13.94 5.88
CA ALA A 34 -6.40 14.35 5.70
C ALA A 34 -7.23 13.25 5.01
N SER A 35 -6.71 12.66 3.93
CA SER A 35 -7.35 11.58 3.18
C SER A 35 -7.55 10.34 4.06
N LEU A 36 -6.54 9.94 4.84
CA LEU A 36 -6.66 8.82 5.77
C LEU A 36 -7.80 9.05 6.77
N LEU A 37 -7.89 10.25 7.35
CA LEU A 37 -8.94 10.58 8.31
C LEU A 37 -10.33 10.51 7.66
N VAL A 38 -10.49 11.14 6.49
CA VAL A 38 -11.76 11.15 5.75
C VAL A 38 -12.21 9.72 5.41
N TRP A 39 -11.31 8.90 4.87
CA TRP A 39 -11.64 7.53 4.48
C TRP A 39 -11.81 6.57 5.66
N ALA A 40 -11.12 6.80 6.78
CA ALA A 40 -11.37 6.08 8.02
C ALA A 40 -12.79 6.35 8.53
N VAL A 41 -13.21 7.62 8.56
CA VAL A 41 -14.57 8.01 8.94
C VAL A 41 -15.60 7.39 7.98
N PHE A 42 -15.37 7.49 6.68
CA PHE A 42 -16.24 6.84 5.68
C PHE A 42 -16.39 5.33 5.93
N ILE A 43 -15.29 4.61 6.20
CA ILE A 43 -15.33 3.18 6.50
C ILE A 43 -16.06 2.85 7.79
N LEU A 44 -16.05 3.74 8.80
CA LEU A 44 -16.89 3.56 9.99
C LEU A 44 -18.37 3.50 9.62
N PHE A 45 -18.83 4.43 8.79
CA PHE A 45 -20.21 4.46 8.31
C PHE A 45 -20.53 3.22 7.46
N ILE A 46 -19.70 2.90 6.46
CA ILE A 46 -19.88 1.70 5.62
C ILE A 46 -19.89 0.42 6.45
N ASN A 47 -19.07 0.34 7.51
CA ASN A 47 -19.05 -0.82 8.38
C ASN A 47 -20.40 -1.01 9.11
N THR A 48 -21.03 0.06 9.54
CA THR A 48 -22.38 0.02 10.13
C THR A 48 -23.42 -0.37 9.08
N SER A 49 -23.43 0.28 7.92
CA SER A 49 -24.36 -0.04 6.83
C SER A 49 -24.24 -1.49 6.36
N THR A 50 -23.02 -2.01 6.24
CA THR A 50 -22.79 -3.41 5.81
C THR A 50 -23.25 -4.44 6.84
N LYS A 51 -23.26 -4.12 8.13
CA LYS A 51 -23.88 -5.00 9.15
C LYS A 51 -25.38 -5.11 8.94
N ILE A 52 -26.05 -4.00 8.64
CA ILE A 52 -27.49 -3.97 8.36
C ILE A 52 -27.80 -4.75 7.08
N VAL A 53 -27.08 -4.48 6.00
CA VAL A 53 -27.27 -5.16 4.70
C VAL A 53 -27.03 -6.67 4.81
N ARG A 54 -26.10 -7.10 5.66
CA ARG A 54 -25.83 -8.53 5.90
C ARG A 54 -27.00 -9.28 6.52
N LEU A 55 -27.91 -8.60 7.21
CA LEU A 55 -29.14 -9.22 7.73
C LEU A 55 -30.06 -9.67 6.60
N ILE A 56 -29.97 -9.03 5.43
CA ILE A 56 -30.76 -9.34 4.23
C ILE A 56 -29.98 -10.34 3.36
N SER A 57 -28.71 -10.05 3.07
CA SER A 57 -27.86 -10.92 2.25
C SER A 57 -26.38 -10.78 2.60
N GLY A 58 -25.74 -11.92 2.90
CA GLY A 58 -24.30 -11.98 3.16
C GLY A 58 -23.45 -11.53 1.98
N LEU A 59 -23.87 -11.87 0.74
CA LEU A 59 -23.19 -11.49 -0.50
C LEU A 59 -23.29 -9.99 -0.75
N ALA A 60 -24.46 -9.39 -0.53
CA ALA A 60 -24.64 -7.94 -0.68
C ALA A 60 -23.72 -7.16 0.25
N GLY A 61 -23.55 -7.63 1.49
CA GLY A 61 -22.60 -7.03 2.44
C GLY A 61 -21.14 -7.11 1.98
N ILE A 62 -20.75 -8.16 1.26
CA ILE A 62 -19.39 -8.27 0.67
C ILE A 62 -19.25 -7.28 -0.49
N ALA A 63 -20.23 -7.26 -1.41
CA ALA A 63 -20.22 -6.37 -2.56
C ALA A 63 -20.11 -4.89 -2.17
N VAL A 64 -20.83 -4.45 -1.13
CA VAL A 64 -20.74 -3.08 -0.61
C VAL A 64 -19.34 -2.75 -0.06
N ASN A 65 -18.70 -3.68 0.65
CA ASN A 65 -17.32 -3.45 1.11
C ASN A 65 -16.36 -3.34 -0.07
N LEU A 66 -16.47 -4.22 -1.07
CA LEU A 66 -15.62 -4.20 -2.25
C LEU A 66 -15.80 -2.89 -3.04
N ALA A 67 -17.04 -2.45 -3.25
CA ALA A 67 -17.36 -1.19 -3.89
C ALA A 67 -16.78 0.01 -3.12
N ALA A 68 -16.85 -0.01 -1.78
CA ALA A 68 -16.25 1.02 -0.94
C ALA A 68 -14.72 1.11 -1.11
N PHE A 69 -14.01 -0.02 -1.12
CA PHE A 69 -12.56 -0.03 -1.34
C PHE A 69 -12.17 0.35 -2.77
N ALA A 70 -12.94 -0.07 -3.78
CA ALA A 70 -12.74 0.36 -5.15
C ALA A 70 -12.93 1.87 -5.30
N LEU A 71 -13.93 2.45 -4.64
CA LEU A 71 -14.18 3.89 -4.62
C LEU A 71 -13.02 4.64 -3.96
N ILE A 72 -12.52 4.16 -2.82
CA ILE A 72 -11.33 4.73 -2.16
C ILE A 72 -10.14 4.72 -3.11
N ALA A 73 -9.84 3.56 -3.72
CA ALA A 73 -8.70 3.42 -4.62
C ALA A 73 -8.81 4.36 -5.84
N LEU A 74 -10.01 4.46 -6.43
CA LEU A 74 -10.26 5.35 -7.56
C LEU A 74 -10.11 6.83 -7.14
N ALA A 75 -10.65 7.21 -6.00
CA ALA A 75 -10.54 8.57 -5.49
C ALA A 75 -9.09 8.95 -5.18
N LEU A 76 -8.30 8.05 -4.58
CA LEU A 76 -6.86 8.24 -4.39
C LEU A 76 -6.15 8.42 -5.74
N ALA A 77 -6.42 7.53 -6.69
CA ALA A 77 -5.80 7.62 -8.02
C ALA A 77 -6.13 8.96 -8.71
N ALA A 78 -7.35 9.46 -8.57
CA ALA A 78 -7.80 10.69 -9.21
C ALA A 78 -7.34 11.97 -8.50
N THR A 79 -7.23 11.96 -7.16
CA THR A 79 -7.09 13.19 -6.36
C THR A 79 -5.76 13.35 -5.64
N MET A 80 -4.94 12.29 -5.54
CA MET A 80 -3.64 12.37 -4.90
C MET A 80 -2.76 13.40 -5.64
N PRO A 81 -2.20 14.39 -4.92
CA PRO A 81 -1.38 15.42 -5.55
C PRO A 81 -0.15 14.77 -6.17
N GLN A 82 0.25 15.29 -7.34
CA GLN A 82 1.44 14.87 -8.06
C GLN A 82 2.18 16.11 -8.57
N TYR A 83 3.50 16.13 -8.44
CA TYR A 83 4.38 17.24 -8.81
C TYR A 83 4.29 17.57 -10.31
N ASP A 84 4.13 16.55 -11.15
CA ASP A 84 3.98 16.66 -12.60
C ASP A 84 2.56 17.03 -13.05
N LYS A 85 1.67 17.40 -12.10
CA LYS A 85 0.26 17.77 -12.34
C LYS A 85 -0.55 16.71 -13.09
N THR A 86 -0.04 15.49 -13.20
CA THR A 86 -0.69 14.35 -13.87
C THR A 86 -1.21 13.43 -12.78
N SER A 87 -2.51 13.14 -12.77
CA SER A 87 -3.10 12.26 -11.75
C SER A 87 -2.52 10.85 -11.83
N VAL A 88 -2.54 10.12 -10.71
CA VAL A 88 -2.14 8.71 -10.70
C VAL A 88 -3.05 7.87 -11.60
N LEU A 89 -4.35 8.20 -11.66
CA LEU A 89 -5.31 7.55 -12.55
C LEU A 89 -4.90 7.70 -14.02
N GLU A 90 -4.48 8.89 -14.43
CA GLU A 90 -4.01 9.15 -15.79
C GLU A 90 -2.70 8.41 -16.09
N LYS A 91 -1.79 8.30 -15.11
CA LYS A 91 -0.57 7.49 -15.24
C LYS A 91 -0.90 6.02 -15.48
N LEU A 92 -1.83 5.47 -14.69
CA LEU A 92 -2.30 4.09 -14.83
C LEU A 92 -2.95 3.85 -16.20
N GLN A 93 -3.80 4.78 -16.68
CA GLN A 93 -4.42 4.69 -18.01
C GLN A 93 -3.39 4.73 -19.14
N LYS A 94 -2.27 5.44 -18.95
CA LYS A 94 -1.13 5.49 -19.87
C LYS A 94 -0.17 4.31 -19.72
N GLY A 95 -0.49 3.31 -18.89
CA GLY A 95 0.36 2.15 -18.63
C GLY A 95 1.66 2.48 -17.88
N LYS A 96 1.73 3.62 -17.20
CA LYS A 96 2.89 4.03 -16.39
C LYS A 96 2.75 3.46 -14.99
N TYR A 97 3.31 2.28 -14.80
CA TYR A 97 3.37 1.59 -13.51
C TYR A 97 4.68 1.91 -12.77
N PRO A 98 4.68 1.86 -11.42
CA PRO A 98 5.90 2.05 -10.64
C PRO A 98 6.91 0.95 -10.94
N ASP A 99 8.16 1.34 -11.16
CA ASP A 99 9.29 0.42 -11.22
C ASP A 99 9.97 0.27 -9.84
N ARG A 100 10.99 -0.58 -9.77
CA ARG A 100 11.75 -0.83 -8.53
C ARG A 100 12.36 0.44 -7.96
N ALA A 101 12.88 1.33 -8.81
CA ALA A 101 13.50 2.58 -8.38
C ALA A 101 12.45 3.52 -7.76
N THR A 102 11.28 3.59 -8.37
CA THR A 102 10.13 4.36 -7.89
C THR A 102 9.67 3.85 -6.53
N ILE A 103 9.50 2.54 -6.37
CA ILE A 103 9.10 1.93 -5.09
C ILE A 103 10.17 2.18 -4.02
N SER A 104 11.46 2.01 -4.35
CA SER A 104 12.55 2.29 -3.41
C SER A 104 12.51 3.75 -2.92
N SER A 105 12.31 4.70 -3.85
CA SER A 105 12.14 6.12 -3.51
C SER A 105 10.92 6.38 -2.61
N GLY A 106 9.80 5.72 -2.87
CA GLY A 106 8.62 5.82 -2.02
C GLY A 106 8.81 5.23 -0.63
N LEU A 107 9.51 4.11 -0.51
CA LEU A 107 9.84 3.48 0.78
C LEU A 107 10.80 4.33 1.62
N LEU A 108 11.71 5.08 0.99
CA LEU A 108 12.59 6.02 1.70
C LEU A 108 11.81 7.10 2.47
N ARG A 109 10.61 7.48 2.00
CA ARG A 109 9.72 8.42 2.72
C ARG A 109 9.26 7.87 4.07
N PHE A 110 9.25 6.55 4.23
CA PHE A 110 8.95 5.86 5.48
C PHE A 110 10.24 5.46 6.24
N GLY A 111 11.41 5.92 5.80
CA GLY A 111 12.71 5.58 6.39
C GLY A 111 13.23 4.19 6.01
N ILE A 112 12.57 3.49 5.09
CA ILE A 112 12.93 2.13 4.68
C ILE A 112 13.94 2.19 3.54
N HIS A 113 15.12 1.59 3.73
CA HIS A 113 16.21 1.62 2.76
C HIS A 113 16.30 0.28 2.04
N LEU A 114 15.41 0.07 1.06
CA LEU A 114 15.20 -1.25 0.44
C LEU A 114 16.50 -1.93 -0.02
N ASP A 115 17.39 -1.20 -0.68
CA ASP A 115 18.66 -1.75 -1.18
C ASP A 115 19.64 -2.14 -0.06
N ARG A 116 19.71 -1.34 1.01
CA ARG A 116 20.56 -1.62 2.17
C ARG A 116 20.01 -2.79 2.97
N ASP A 117 18.71 -2.76 3.23
CA ASP A 117 18.05 -3.67 4.16
C ASP A 117 17.89 -5.07 3.51
N VAL A 118 17.53 -5.13 2.22
CA VAL A 118 17.46 -6.40 1.47
C VAL A 118 18.86 -6.90 1.10
N GLY A 119 19.78 -6.01 0.70
CA GLY A 119 21.15 -6.40 0.37
C GLY A 119 21.88 -7.04 1.55
N GLY A 120 21.73 -6.47 2.75
CA GLY A 120 22.26 -7.07 3.98
C GLY A 120 21.62 -8.43 4.31
N ALA A 121 20.30 -8.55 4.17
CA ALA A 121 19.60 -9.80 4.44
C ALA A 121 20.01 -10.92 3.47
N VAL A 122 20.09 -10.63 2.17
CA VAL A 122 20.51 -11.60 1.14
C VAL A 122 21.96 -12.02 1.36
N ARG A 123 22.87 -11.07 1.63
CA ARG A 123 24.27 -11.37 1.91
C ARG A 123 24.43 -12.29 3.13
N ASN A 124 23.70 -12.01 4.22
CA ASN A 124 23.73 -12.84 5.42
C ASN A 124 23.23 -14.28 5.16
N VAL A 125 22.22 -14.46 4.30
CA VAL A 125 21.73 -15.79 3.91
C VAL A 125 22.77 -16.53 3.05
N VAL A 126 23.35 -15.85 2.07
CA VAL A 126 24.40 -16.41 1.20
C VAL A 126 25.62 -16.82 2.02
N ASP A 127 26.10 -15.95 2.90
CA ASP A 127 27.26 -16.22 3.76
C ASP A 127 26.99 -17.39 4.72
N ARG A 128 25.76 -17.52 5.23
CA ARG A 128 25.34 -18.64 6.08
C ARG A 128 25.28 -19.97 5.33
N GLU A 129 24.69 -20.00 4.14
CA GLU A 129 24.61 -21.23 3.33
C GLU A 129 25.99 -21.62 2.77
N ALA A 130 26.81 -20.66 2.36
CA ALA A 130 28.21 -20.88 1.98
C ALA A 130 29.03 -21.45 3.15
N GLY A 131 28.87 -20.91 4.36
CA GLY A 131 29.52 -21.43 5.57
C GLY A 131 29.11 -22.87 5.91
N LYS A 132 27.83 -23.23 5.75
CA LYS A 132 27.36 -24.61 5.94
C LYS A 132 27.93 -25.56 4.89
N ALA A 133 27.97 -25.14 3.62
CA ALA A 133 28.54 -25.94 2.54
C ALA A 133 30.03 -26.18 2.74
N LEU A 134 30.79 -25.14 3.11
CA LEU A 134 32.21 -25.24 3.44
C LEU A 134 32.49 -26.12 4.65
N LYS A 135 31.59 -26.14 5.64
CA LYS A 135 31.72 -27.03 6.80
C LYS A 135 31.50 -28.50 6.44
N LYS A 136 30.49 -28.79 5.61
CA LYS A 136 30.25 -30.16 5.10
C LYS A 136 31.44 -30.68 4.28
N LEU A 137 32.03 -29.84 3.43
CA LEU A 137 33.21 -30.20 2.63
C LEU A 137 34.50 -30.45 3.45
N LYS A 138 34.52 -30.07 4.74
CA LYS A 138 35.66 -30.32 5.65
C LYS A 138 35.45 -31.55 6.55
N GLU A 139 34.23 -32.08 6.59
CA GLU A 139 33.89 -33.27 7.37
C GLU A 139 33.98 -34.56 6.52
N ASP A 140 34.10 -34.43 5.20
CA ASP A 140 34.47 -35.47 4.22
C ASP A 140 35.97 -35.46 3.91
#